data_AF-A0AAP8N6Y0-F1
#
_entry.id   AF-A0AAP8N6Y0-F1
#
_cell.length_a   1.000
_cell.length_b   1.000
_cell.length_c   1.000
_cell.angle_alpha   90.00
_cell.angle_beta   90.00
_cell.angle_gamma   90.00
#
_symmetry.space_group_name_H-M   'P 1'
#
loop_
_entity.id
_entity.type
_entity.pdbx_description
1 polymer ?
#
loop_
_entity_poly.entity_id
_entity_poly.type
_entity_poly.pdbx_seq_one_letter_code
_entity_poly.pdbx_strand_id
1 'polypeptide(L)'
;PNTAGAKTAEEAVRIAKLAKASGLCDMIKVEVIGCDKSLLPDPIETLKASEMLLAEGFTVLPYTSDDVVLAKRLEELGVHAIMPGASPIG
;
A
#
# COMPACT_ATOMS: atom_id res chain seq x y z
N PRO A 1 0.35 -1.27 11.49
CA PRO A 1 -0.59 -2.21 10.82
C PRO A 1 -0.24 -2.29 9.32
N ASN A 2 -0.65 -3.36 8.65
CA ASN A 2 -0.52 -3.51 7.20
C ASN A 2 -1.85 -4.03 6.61
N THR A 3 -1.98 -3.98 5.29
CA THR A 3 -3.15 -4.49 4.57
C THR A 3 -2.92 -5.87 3.95
N ALA A 4 -2.06 -6.69 4.56
CA ALA A 4 -1.75 -8.02 4.04
C ALA A 4 -3.02 -8.84 3.78
N GLY A 5 -3.03 -9.55 2.66
CA GLY A 5 -4.18 -10.30 2.17
C GLY A 5 -5.12 -9.51 1.25
N ALA A 6 -5.00 -8.19 1.16
CA ALA A 6 -5.76 -7.40 0.18
C ALA A 6 -5.35 -7.73 -1.26
N LYS A 7 -6.35 -7.88 -2.13
CA LYS A 7 -6.20 -8.06 -3.59
C LYS A 7 -6.64 -6.84 -4.38
N THR A 8 -7.39 -5.93 -3.76
CA THR A 8 -7.82 -4.67 -4.37
C THR A 8 -7.58 -3.48 -3.44
N ALA A 9 -7.63 -2.28 -4.01
CA ALA A 9 -7.54 -1.03 -3.28
C ALA A 9 -8.66 -0.89 -2.24
N GLU A 10 -9.89 -1.27 -2.58
CA GLU A 10 -11.02 -1.22 -1.66
C GLU A 10 -10.83 -2.13 -0.45
N GLU A 11 -10.27 -3.32 -0.66
CA GLU A 11 -9.95 -4.25 0.44
C GLU A 11 -8.85 -3.67 1.34
N ALA A 12 -7.80 -3.09 0.76
CA ALA A 12 -6.73 -2.45 1.51
C ALA A 12 -7.26 -1.28 2.36
N VAL A 13 -8.09 -0.42 1.78
CA VAL A 13 -8.74 0.69 2.50
C VAL A 13 -9.64 0.18 3.62
N ARG A 14 -10.41 -0.88 3.37
CA ARG A 14 -11.24 -1.51 4.41
C ARG A 14 -10.41 -2.02 5.58
N ILE A 15 -9.30 -2.72 5.31
CA ILE A 15 -8.40 -3.23 6.35
C ILE A 15 -7.75 -2.06 7.12
N ALA A 16 -7.31 -1.01 6.42
CA ALA A 16 -6.74 0.18 7.05
C ALA A 16 -7.72 0.88 8.00
N LYS A 17 -9.00 1.00 7.61
CA LYS A 17 -10.07 1.54 8.47
C LYS A 17 -10.28 0.71 9.73
N LEU A 18 -10.28 -0.61 9.61
CA LEU A 18 -10.37 -1.51 10.76
C LEU A 18 -9.17 -1.34 11.69
N ALA A 19 -7.96 -1.22 11.14
CA ALA A 19 -6.75 -0.96 11.93
C ALA A 19 -6.80 0.40 12.67
N LYS A 20 -7.30 1.45 12.01
CA LYS A 20 -7.51 2.78 12.62
C LYS A 20 -8.56 2.73 13.72
N ALA A 21 -9.70 2.08 13.49
CA ALA A 21 -10.76 1.89 14.49
C ALA A 21 -10.29 1.07 15.70
N SER A 22 -9.28 0.22 15.51
CA SER A 22 -8.65 -0.57 16.59
C SER A 22 -7.64 0.24 17.43
N GLY A 23 -7.38 1.50 17.09
CA GLY A 23 -6.50 2.39 17.86
C GLY A 23 -5.01 2.01 17.84
N LEU A 24 -4.57 1.26 16.82
CA LEU A 24 -3.19 0.73 16.76
C LEU A 24 -2.14 1.84 16.53
N CYS A 25 -2.29 2.57 15.43
CA CYS A 25 -1.51 3.78 15.11
C CYS A 25 -2.09 4.48 13.86
N ASP A 26 -1.56 5.66 13.56
CA ASP A 26 -2.02 6.51 12.43
C ASP A 26 -1.34 6.19 11.09
N MET A 27 -0.37 5.28 11.08
CA MET A 27 0.33 4.83 9.88
C MET A 27 -0.23 3.52 9.33
N ILE A 28 -0.18 3.35 8.00
CA ILE A 28 -0.56 2.11 7.32
C ILE A 28 0.48 1.71 6.26
N LYS A 29 0.98 0.48 6.38
CA LYS A 29 1.74 -0.18 5.31
C LYS A 29 0.74 -0.72 4.28
N VAL A 30 0.69 -0.10 3.11
CA VAL A 30 -0.20 -0.51 2.02
C VAL A 30 0.45 -1.66 1.28
N GLU A 31 -0.26 -2.77 1.22
CA GLU A 31 0.13 -4.01 0.57
C GLU A 31 -1.07 -4.54 -0.20
N VAL A 32 -1.02 -4.45 -1.53
CA VAL A 32 -2.04 -5.01 -2.43
C VAL A 32 -1.33 -6.02 -3.34
N ILE A 33 -1.59 -7.30 -3.12
CA ILE A 33 -0.83 -8.38 -3.77
C ILE A 33 -1.49 -8.75 -5.11
N GLY A 34 -0.75 -8.56 -6.20
CA GLY A 34 -1.18 -8.93 -7.56
C GLY A 34 -0.77 -10.35 -7.96
N CYS A 35 0.26 -10.93 -7.32
CA CYS A 35 0.69 -12.30 -7.57
C CYS A 35 0.89 -13.08 -6.27
N ASP A 36 0.06 -14.10 -6.05
CA ASP A 36 0.08 -14.92 -4.82
C ASP A 36 1.36 -15.74 -4.67
N LYS A 37 1.98 -16.11 -5.80
CA LYS A 37 3.19 -16.93 -5.78
C LYS A 37 4.44 -16.12 -5.42
N SER A 38 4.63 -14.95 -6.04
CA SER A 38 5.83 -14.14 -5.80
C SER A 38 5.64 -13.12 -4.67
N LEU A 39 4.39 -12.87 -4.27
CA LEU A 39 3.97 -11.78 -3.39
C LEU A 39 4.39 -10.40 -3.92
N LEU A 40 4.46 -10.26 -5.26
CA LEU A 40 4.66 -8.96 -5.88
C LEU A 40 3.36 -8.13 -5.83
N PRO A 41 3.49 -6.81 -5.60
CA PRO A 41 2.34 -5.93 -5.48
C PRO A 41 1.74 -5.63 -6.86
N ASP A 42 0.44 -5.37 -6.89
CA ASP A 42 -0.21 -4.78 -8.06
C ASP A 42 0.07 -3.26 -8.09
N PRO A 43 0.73 -2.73 -9.13
CA PRO A 43 1.10 -1.32 -9.18
C PRO A 43 -0.09 -0.36 -9.32
N ILE A 44 -1.16 -0.79 -10.00
CA ILE A 44 -2.34 0.04 -10.26
C ILE A 44 -3.18 0.12 -8.99
N GLU A 45 -3.46 -1.03 -8.38
CA GLU A 45 -4.25 -1.07 -7.15
C GLU A 45 -3.50 -0.43 -5.98
N THR A 46 -2.17 -0.55 -5.92
CA THR A 46 -1.35 0.13 -4.89
C THR A 46 -1.42 1.65 -5.02
N LEU A 47 -1.35 2.20 -6.24
CA LEU A 47 -1.47 3.64 -6.48
C LEU A 47 -2.85 4.15 -6.06
N LYS A 48 -3.91 3.45 -6.49
CA LYS A 48 -5.29 3.78 -6.16
C LYS A 48 -5.57 3.70 -4.65
N ALA A 49 -5.10 2.64 -3.98
CA ALA A 49 -5.22 2.51 -2.53
C ALA A 49 -4.52 3.65 -1.79
N SER A 50 -3.32 4.02 -2.26
CA SER A 50 -2.53 5.10 -1.66
C SER A 50 -3.26 6.44 -1.77
N GLU A 51 -3.84 6.76 -2.93
CA GLU A 51 -4.63 7.98 -3.14
C GLU A 51 -5.83 8.05 -2.20
N MET A 52 -6.60 6.97 -2.11
CA MET A 52 -7.77 6.87 -1.23
C MET A 52 -7.40 7.06 0.24
N LEU A 53 -6.30 6.42 0.69
CA LEU A 53 -5.87 6.48 2.08
C LEU A 53 -5.28 7.84 2.46
N LEU A 54 -4.58 8.50 1.53
CA LEU A 54 -4.11 9.88 1.72
C LEU A 54 -5.30 10.84 1.86
N ALA A 55 -6.35 10.69 1.05
CA ALA A 55 -7.58 11.48 1.17
C ALA A 55 -8.30 11.28 2.53
N GLU A 56 -8.08 10.14 3.18
CA GLU A 56 -8.58 9.84 4.53
C GLU A 56 -7.63 10.27 5.66
N GLY A 57 -6.51 10.91 5.33
CA GLY A 57 -5.54 11.46 6.28
C GLY A 57 -4.65 10.40 6.95
N PHE A 58 -4.45 9.25 6.32
CA PHE A 58 -3.48 8.27 6.82
C PHE A 58 -2.04 8.70 6.52
N THR A 59 -1.11 8.29 7.38
CA THR A 59 0.31 8.21 7.00
C THR A 59 0.52 6.94 6.18
N VAL A 60 0.77 7.10 4.88
CA VAL A 60 0.72 6.02 3.88
C VAL A 60 2.13 5.57 3.47
N LEU A 61 2.40 4.27 3.60
CA LEU A 61 3.67 3.64 3.23
C LEU A 61 3.41 2.45 2.26
N PRO A 62 3.39 2.65 0.94
CA PRO A 62 3.21 1.58 -0.04
C PRO A 62 4.41 0.64 -0.14
N TYR A 63 4.11 -0.67 -0.16
CA TYR A 63 4.99 -1.71 -0.67
C TYR A 63 4.90 -1.75 -2.20
N THR A 64 6.03 -1.62 -2.88
CA THR A 64 6.10 -1.54 -4.34
C THR A 64 7.10 -2.56 -4.90
N SER A 65 7.08 -2.77 -6.22
CA SER A 65 8.25 -3.30 -6.93
C SER A 65 9.36 -2.25 -6.99
N ASP A 66 10.44 -2.56 -7.70
CA ASP A 66 11.55 -1.67 -8.03
C ASP A 66 11.26 -0.71 -9.20
N ASP A 67 9.98 -0.51 -9.55
CA ASP A 67 9.54 0.42 -10.60
C ASP A 67 9.70 1.88 -10.16
N VAL A 68 10.73 2.54 -10.69
CA VAL A 68 11.05 3.95 -10.42
C VAL A 68 10.00 4.93 -10.94
N VAL A 69 9.23 4.58 -11.96
CA VAL A 69 8.15 5.43 -12.51
C VAL A 69 6.96 5.41 -11.56
N LEU A 70 6.59 4.24 -11.05
CA LEU A 70 5.56 4.13 -10.02
C LEU A 70 6.00 4.84 -8.73
N ALA A 71 7.25 4.65 -8.30
CA ALA A 71 7.79 5.33 -7.13
C ALA A 71 7.67 6.86 -7.28
N LYS A 72 8.02 7.42 -8.44
CA LYS A 72 7.87 8.86 -8.69
C LYS A 72 6.42 9.34 -8.60
N ARG A 73 5.47 8.58 -9.16
CA ARG A 73 4.04 8.89 -9.07
C ARG A 73 3.52 8.85 -7.64
N LEU A 74 3.96 7.89 -6.83
CA LEU A 74 3.61 7.80 -5.42
C LEU A 74 4.20 8.95 -4.60
N GLU A 75 5.44 9.35 -4.90
CA GLU A 75 6.06 10.55 -4.32
C GLU A 75 5.25 11.81 -4.64
N GLU A 76 4.89 12.02 -5.91
CA GLU A 76 4.08 13.16 -6.36
C GLU A 76 2.68 13.18 -5.74
N LEU A 77 2.12 11.99 -5.48
CA LEU A 77 0.84 11.82 -4.78
C LEU A 77 0.94 12.21 -3.29
N GLY A 78 2.14 12.19 -2.70
CA GLY A 78 2.38 12.59 -1.31
C GLY A 78 2.40 11.44 -0.30
N VAL A 79 2.79 10.22 -0.70
CA VAL A 79 3.01 9.13 0.26
C VAL A 79 4.20 9.44 1.18
N HIS A 80 4.19 8.88 2.39
CA HIS A 80 5.14 9.27 3.44
C HIS A 80 6.44 8.45 3.41
N ALA A 81 6.41 7.32 2.70
CA ALA A 81 7.59 6.51 2.36
C ALA A 81 7.27 5.66 1.13
N ILE A 82 8.30 5.20 0.42
CA ILE A 82 8.18 4.23 -0.68
C ILE A 82 9.04 3.03 -0.31
N MET A 83 8.47 1.83 -0.34
CA MET A 83 9.14 0.60 0.13
C MET A 83 9.26 -0.43 -1.00
N PRO A 84 10.27 -0.31 -1.88
CA PRO A 84 10.50 -1.29 -2.92
C PRO A 84 10.98 -2.62 -2.32
N GLY A 85 10.38 -3.73 -2.77
CA GLY A 85 10.84 -5.08 -2.41
C GLY A 85 12.23 -5.37 -2.97
N ALA A 86 13.11 -5.99 -2.17
CA ALA A 86 14.46 -6.34 -2.61
C ALA A 86 14.49 -7.58 -3.53
N SER A 87 13.64 -8.56 -3.24
CA SER A 87 13.44 -9.78 -4.03
C SER A 87 12.05 -10.36 -3.73
N PRO A 88 11.50 -11.25 -4.58
CA PRO A 88 10.31 -12.03 -4.22
C PRO A 88 10.53 -12.80 -2.91
N ILE A 89 9.46 -12.93 -2.12
CA ILE A 89 9.48 -13.57 -0.79
C ILE A 89 8.45 -14.71 -0.65
N GLY A 90 7.70 -15.00 -1.72
CA GLY A 90 6.79 -16.14 -1.82
C GLY A 90 7.41 -17.35 -2.51
#